data_AF-A0A8J8GLQ0-F1
#
_entry.id   AF-A0A8J8GLQ0-F1
#
_cell.length_a   1.000
_cell.length_b   1.000
_cell.length_c   1.000
_cell.angle_alpha   90.00
_cell.angle_beta   90.00
_cell.angle_gamma   90.00
#
_symmetry.space_group_name_H-M   'P 1'
#
loop_
_entity.id
_entity.type
_entity.pdbx_description
1 polymer ?
#
loop_
_entity_poly.entity_id
_entity_poly.type
_entity_poly.pdbx_seq_one_letter_code
_entity_poly.pdbx_strand_id
1 'polypeptide(L)'
;MSSNNIDTTESSASPAAASSTADDADADSETETATDAEATTDDGRRELAAQVELLADENRRLREEYVRARQSRYRATAIGLGAIGIVAALGSIAFPDAREVLVALGATGLFGALLTYYLTPSRFVAADVGERVYTASTANVAAIGDELGLRDERVYLPGETAPARLYVPQHADYSLPDERAGPIVVDDDSRGLLLEATGAELFRPFERALTGDLAADPAPLAAQLTDGLVEQFELARSAESDVDAGDGRATIAVSDSAFGPIDRFDHPIPSFLAVGFAAGLERPVRLEIAPGDDRADWLVTCRWDRETDPEDETAAGDAESTADAEAAVQ
;
A
#
# COMPACT_ATOMS: atom_id res chain seq x y z
N MET A 1 -14.36 13.39 -48.20
CA MET A 1 -13.95 14.19 -49.38
C MET A 1 -13.77 15.62 -48.93
N SER A 2 -12.65 16.23 -49.34
CA SER A 2 -12.27 17.64 -49.20
C SER A 2 -11.68 18.11 -47.86
N SER A 3 -10.36 17.95 -47.81
CA SER A 3 -9.31 18.85 -47.37
C SER A 3 -9.69 20.30 -47.01
N ASN A 4 -9.01 20.87 -46.01
CA ASN A 4 -8.49 22.22 -46.17
C ASN A 4 -7.12 22.38 -45.50
N ASN A 5 -6.14 22.66 -46.34
CA ASN A 5 -4.75 22.95 -46.06
C ASN A 5 -4.62 24.48 -45.98
N ILE A 6 -3.90 25.02 -45.01
CA ILE A 6 -3.44 26.42 -45.05
C ILE A 6 -1.92 26.38 -44.95
N ASP A 7 -1.33 26.60 -46.12
CA ASP A 7 0.06 26.91 -46.35
C ASP A 7 0.09 28.38 -46.79
N THR A 8 0.86 29.22 -46.09
CA THR A 8 1.09 30.61 -46.48
C THR A 8 2.58 30.78 -46.71
N THR A 9 2.94 30.79 -47.99
CA THR A 9 4.22 31.15 -48.58
C THR A 9 4.39 32.67 -48.66
N GLU A 10 5.59 33.20 -48.40
CA GLU A 10 6.20 34.31 -49.15
C GLU A 10 7.74 34.15 -49.06
N SER A 11 8.45 33.76 -50.12
CA SER A 11 8.89 34.58 -51.27
C SER A 11 10.02 35.54 -50.87
N SER A 12 11.30 35.30 -51.20
CA SER A 12 12.02 35.67 -52.45
C SER A 12 13.52 35.74 -52.05
N ALA A 13 14.57 35.55 -52.85
CA ALA A 13 14.83 35.31 -54.26
C ALA A 13 16.28 34.77 -54.40
N SER A 14 16.55 34.02 -55.46
CA SER A 14 17.89 33.60 -55.94
C SER A 14 18.59 34.75 -56.72
N PRO A 15 19.92 34.75 -56.92
CA PRO A 15 20.47 34.04 -58.10
C PRO A 15 21.91 33.46 -57.98
N ALA A 16 22.11 32.33 -58.70
CA ALA A 16 23.18 32.01 -59.65
C ALA A 16 24.69 31.86 -59.26
N ALA A 17 25.16 30.62 -59.47
CA ALA A 17 26.23 30.17 -60.38
C ALA A 17 27.74 30.16 -60.00
N ALA A 18 28.25 28.91 -59.90
CA ALA A 18 29.39 28.30 -60.61
C ALA A 18 30.86 28.52 -60.16
N SER A 19 31.51 27.39 -59.81
CA SER A 19 32.91 26.93 -60.08
C SER A 19 34.07 27.84 -59.63
N SER A 20 35.14 27.39 -58.95
CA SER A 20 35.99 26.23 -59.24
C SER A 20 37.01 25.95 -58.11
N THR A 21 37.61 24.75 -58.18
CA THR A 21 39.01 24.38 -57.81
C THR A 21 39.49 24.43 -56.35
N ALA A 22 39.78 23.22 -55.88
CA ALA A 22 40.82 22.79 -54.94
C ALA A 22 41.99 23.74 -54.68
N ASP A 23 42.40 23.86 -53.41
CA ASP A 23 43.75 23.46 -52.97
C ASP A 23 43.85 23.33 -51.44
N ASP A 24 44.63 22.33 -51.03
CA ASP A 24 45.40 22.11 -49.81
C ASP A 24 44.94 22.53 -48.39
N ALA A 25 44.91 21.49 -47.54
CA ALA A 25 45.49 21.37 -46.20
C ALA A 25 45.41 22.58 -45.24
N ASP A 26 44.60 22.45 -44.19
CA ASP A 26 45.14 22.51 -42.82
C ASP A 26 44.19 21.79 -41.84
N ALA A 27 44.80 21.04 -40.92
CA ALA A 27 44.14 20.47 -39.76
C ALA A 27 44.05 21.55 -38.66
N ASP A 28 43.13 21.35 -37.71
CA ASP A 28 42.81 22.19 -36.54
C ASP A 28 41.94 23.42 -36.79
N SER A 29 40.63 23.28 -36.57
CA SER A 29 39.94 23.97 -35.46
C SER A 29 38.44 23.67 -35.41
N GLU A 30 37.98 23.51 -34.16
CA GLU A 30 36.63 23.81 -33.67
C GLU A 30 35.50 22.81 -33.93
N THR A 31 35.62 21.70 -33.19
CA THR A 31 34.52 21.05 -32.49
C THR A 31 33.84 22.05 -31.52
N GLU A 32 32.98 22.95 -32.00
CA GLU A 32 32.20 23.89 -31.17
C GLU A 32 30.69 23.85 -31.48
N THR A 33 30.12 22.67 -31.71
CA THR A 33 28.65 22.57 -31.91
C THR A 33 27.98 21.40 -31.19
N ALA A 34 28.71 20.68 -30.33
CA ALA A 34 28.15 19.63 -29.48
C ALA A 34 27.88 20.09 -28.04
N THR A 35 28.57 21.14 -27.56
CA THR A 35 28.46 21.61 -26.17
C THR A 35 27.21 22.47 -25.91
N ASP A 36 26.71 23.21 -26.91
CA ASP A 36 25.54 24.10 -26.74
C ASP A 36 24.20 23.35 -26.70
N ALA A 37 24.09 22.18 -27.33
CA ALA A 37 22.86 21.38 -27.36
C ALA A 37 22.64 20.57 -26.06
N GLU A 38 23.73 20.14 -25.40
CA GLU A 38 23.68 19.49 -24.09
C GLU A 38 23.48 20.51 -22.96
N ALA A 39 24.04 21.71 -23.08
CA ALA A 39 23.85 22.79 -22.10
C ALA A 39 22.39 23.30 -22.05
N THR A 40 21.70 23.39 -23.19
CA THR A 40 20.29 23.84 -23.26
C THR A 40 19.30 22.82 -22.70
N THR A 41 19.57 21.52 -22.86
CA THR A 41 18.70 20.46 -22.30
C THR A 41 18.88 20.30 -20.80
N ASP A 42 20.07 20.58 -20.28
CA ASP A 42 20.37 20.53 -18.85
C ASP A 42 19.81 21.76 -18.10
N ASP A 43 19.83 22.94 -18.73
CA ASP A 43 19.19 24.16 -18.20
C ASP A 43 17.66 24.03 -18.09
N GLY A 44 17.00 23.55 -19.15
CA GLY A 44 15.56 23.29 -19.13
C GLY A 44 15.15 22.22 -18.11
N ARG A 45 15.99 21.21 -17.87
CA ARG A 45 15.74 20.18 -16.84
C ARG A 45 15.86 20.73 -15.42
N ARG A 46 16.81 21.64 -15.19
CA ARG A 46 16.97 22.36 -13.92
C ARG A 46 15.80 23.30 -13.65
N GLU A 47 15.35 24.04 -14.66
CA GLU A 47 14.20 24.94 -14.54
C GLU A 47 12.92 24.17 -14.24
N LEU A 48 12.71 23.03 -14.90
CA LEU A 48 11.57 22.14 -14.64
C LEU A 48 11.63 21.56 -13.21
N ALA A 49 12.80 21.13 -12.75
CA ALA A 49 12.99 20.62 -11.39
C ALA A 49 12.70 21.71 -10.34
N ALA A 50 13.18 22.94 -10.56
CA ALA A 50 12.90 24.07 -9.69
C ALA A 50 11.41 24.44 -9.67
N GLN A 51 10.72 24.34 -10.81
CA GLN A 51 9.28 24.58 -10.90
C GLN A 51 8.46 23.50 -10.18
N VAL A 52 8.87 22.23 -10.27
CA VAL A 52 8.26 21.12 -9.52
C VAL A 52 8.45 21.30 -8.02
N GLU A 53 9.65 21.69 -7.58
CA GLU A 53 9.94 21.97 -6.17
C GLU A 53 9.11 23.14 -5.64
N LEU A 54 9.03 24.23 -6.40
CA LEU A 54 8.20 25.39 -6.06
C LEU A 54 6.70 25.03 -5.98
N LEU A 55 6.19 24.26 -6.93
CA LEU A 55 4.79 23.79 -6.92
C LEU A 55 4.51 22.82 -5.78
N ALA A 56 5.45 21.95 -5.43
CA ALA A 56 5.34 21.03 -4.31
C ALA A 56 5.32 21.77 -2.97
N ASP A 57 6.12 22.83 -2.83
CA ASP A 57 6.13 23.70 -1.66
C ASP A 57 4.86 24.57 -1.56
N GLU A 58 4.36 25.11 -2.69
CA GLU A 58 3.10 25.86 -2.72
C GLU A 58 1.90 24.96 -2.38
N ASN A 59 1.86 23.72 -2.89
CA ASN A 59 0.85 22.72 -2.51
C ASN A 59 0.91 22.39 -1.01
N ARG A 60 2.12 22.23 -0.46
CA ARG A 60 2.33 21.97 0.97
C ARG A 60 1.81 23.13 1.82
N ARG A 61 2.14 24.37 1.44
CA ARG A 61 1.65 25.59 2.11
C ARG A 61 0.12 25.69 2.08
N LEU A 62 -0.49 25.49 0.91
CA LEU A 62 -1.95 25.53 0.76
C LEU A 62 -2.65 24.45 1.59
N ARG A 63 -2.08 23.24 1.65
CA ARG A 63 -2.59 22.15 2.49
C ARG A 63 -2.44 22.44 3.98
N GLU A 64 -1.32 23.01 4.41
CA GLU A 64 -1.12 23.43 5.80
C GLU A 64 -2.08 24.54 6.24
N GLU A 65 -2.34 25.53 5.37
CA GLU A 65 -3.34 26.56 5.62
C GLU A 65 -4.76 25.97 5.68
N TYR A 66 -5.06 24.98 4.84
CA TYR A 66 -6.34 24.28 4.83
C TYR A 66 -6.59 23.48 6.11
N VAL A 67 -5.57 22.79 6.64
CA VAL A 67 -5.66 21.99 7.87
C VAL A 67 -5.86 22.89 9.11
N ARG A 68 -5.14 24.01 9.21
CA ARG A 68 -5.28 24.95 10.33
C ARG A 68 -6.62 25.68 10.36
N ALA A 69 -7.17 26.04 9.18
CA ALA A 69 -8.48 26.68 9.08
C ALA A 69 -9.64 25.73 9.45
N ARG A 70 -9.46 24.41 9.28
CA ARG A 70 -10.53 23.43 9.51
C ARG A 70 -10.72 23.09 10.99
N GLN A 71 -9.62 22.93 11.76
CA GLN A 71 -9.69 22.54 13.18
C GLN A 71 -10.33 23.59 14.08
N SER A 72 -10.09 24.89 13.82
CA SER A 72 -10.71 25.99 14.58
C SER A 72 -12.22 26.09 14.32
N ARG A 73 -12.65 25.78 13.09
CA ARG A 73 -14.06 25.82 12.68
C ARG A 73 -14.89 24.76 13.40
N TYR A 74 -14.39 23.53 13.54
CA TYR A 74 -15.13 22.46 14.23
C TYR A 74 -15.31 22.71 15.74
N ARG A 75 -14.26 23.19 16.43
CA ARG A 75 -14.39 23.58 17.84
C ARG A 75 -15.32 24.77 18.04
N ALA A 76 -15.28 25.75 17.14
CA ALA A 76 -16.21 26.88 17.16
C ALA A 76 -17.66 26.42 16.94
N THR A 77 -17.91 25.45 16.04
CA THR A 77 -19.24 24.86 15.83
C THR A 77 -19.72 24.09 17.06
N ALA A 78 -18.87 23.28 17.71
CA ALA A 78 -19.22 22.57 18.94
C ALA A 78 -19.57 23.53 20.08
N ILE A 79 -18.77 24.60 20.27
CA ILE A 79 -19.03 25.66 21.26
C ILE A 79 -20.35 26.39 20.93
N GLY A 80 -20.58 26.72 19.65
CA GLY A 80 -21.80 27.39 19.20
C GLY A 80 -23.07 26.57 19.47
N LEU A 81 -23.05 25.28 19.11
CA LEU A 81 -24.15 24.35 19.38
C LEU A 81 -24.39 24.19 20.89
N GLY A 82 -23.32 24.07 21.67
CA GLY A 82 -23.40 23.95 23.13
C GLY A 82 -23.99 25.21 23.77
N ALA A 83 -23.55 26.39 23.34
CA ALA A 83 -24.07 27.66 23.81
C ALA A 83 -25.57 27.83 23.50
N ILE A 84 -26.00 27.51 22.26
CA ILE A 84 -27.41 27.53 21.87
C ILE A 84 -28.21 26.54 22.72
N GLY A 85 -27.69 25.33 22.92
CA GLY A 85 -28.34 24.31 23.74
C GLY A 85 -28.53 24.75 25.19
N ILE A 86 -27.50 25.33 25.80
CA ILE A 86 -27.55 25.87 27.18
C ILE A 86 -28.54 27.03 27.28
N VAL A 87 -28.51 27.98 26.34
CA VAL A 87 -29.42 29.12 26.33
C VAL A 87 -30.88 28.66 26.16
N ALA A 88 -31.14 27.71 25.27
CA ALA A 88 -32.47 27.13 25.10
C ALA A 88 -32.95 26.40 26.37
N ALA A 89 -32.09 25.61 27.00
CA ALA A 89 -32.39 24.93 28.25
C ALA A 89 -32.72 25.91 29.38
N LEU A 90 -31.94 26.99 29.53
CA LEU A 90 -32.22 28.05 30.51
C LEU A 90 -33.50 28.83 30.18
N GLY A 91 -33.72 29.13 28.91
CA GLY A 91 -34.93 29.80 28.42
C GLY A 91 -36.21 29.01 28.74
N SER A 92 -36.14 27.68 28.77
CA SER A 92 -37.29 26.82 29.09
C SER A 92 -37.85 27.03 30.51
N ILE A 93 -37.05 27.59 31.43
CA ILE A 93 -37.47 27.95 32.79
C ILE A 93 -38.23 29.28 32.80
N ALA A 94 -37.82 30.25 31.97
CA ALA A 94 -38.40 31.58 31.93
C ALA A 94 -39.68 31.66 31.07
N PHE A 95 -39.85 30.75 30.10
CA PHE A 95 -40.98 30.75 29.16
C PHE A 95 -41.76 29.42 29.20
N PRO A 96 -42.76 29.28 30.10
CA PRO A 96 -43.52 28.04 30.25
C PRO A 96 -44.27 27.62 28.98
N ASP A 97 -44.82 28.60 28.24
CA ASP A 97 -45.61 28.35 27.03
C ASP A 97 -44.77 27.78 25.87
N ALA A 98 -43.45 27.97 25.89
CA ALA A 98 -42.51 27.47 24.88
C ALA A 98 -41.59 26.35 25.41
N ARG A 99 -41.86 25.84 26.62
CA ARG A 99 -40.96 24.93 27.35
C ARG A 99 -40.62 23.68 26.55
N GLU A 100 -41.60 23.04 25.93
CA GLU A 100 -41.41 21.79 25.19
C GLU A 100 -40.45 21.96 24.02
N VAL A 101 -40.63 23.03 23.23
CA VAL A 101 -39.76 23.37 22.10
C VAL A 101 -38.36 23.75 22.57
N LEU A 102 -38.24 24.53 23.64
CA LEU A 102 -36.95 24.96 24.19
C LEU A 102 -36.15 23.81 24.82
N VAL A 103 -36.82 22.85 25.46
CA VAL A 103 -36.18 21.64 25.98
C VAL A 103 -35.70 20.75 24.82
N ALA A 104 -36.53 20.55 23.79
CA ALA A 104 -36.13 19.78 22.61
C ALA A 104 -34.92 20.41 21.90
N LEU A 105 -34.95 21.73 21.67
CA LEU A 105 -33.84 22.47 21.08
C LEU A 105 -32.59 22.43 21.95
N GLY A 106 -32.75 22.55 23.26
CA GLY A 106 -31.67 22.43 24.24
C GLY A 106 -30.99 21.06 24.18
N ALA A 107 -31.78 19.99 24.18
CA ALA A 107 -31.31 18.61 24.08
C ALA A 107 -30.59 18.36 22.74
N THR A 108 -31.17 18.76 21.61
CA THR A 108 -30.54 18.59 20.29
C THR A 108 -29.26 19.41 20.16
N GLY A 109 -29.23 20.65 20.65
CA GLY A 109 -28.03 21.49 20.61
C GLY A 109 -26.88 20.93 21.46
N LEU A 110 -27.18 20.49 22.69
CA LEU A 110 -26.20 19.82 23.57
C LEU A 110 -25.72 18.49 22.99
N PHE A 111 -26.64 17.67 22.46
CA PHE A 111 -26.29 16.41 21.82
C PHE A 111 -25.41 16.64 20.59
N GLY A 112 -25.77 17.60 19.73
CA GLY A 112 -24.97 17.98 18.57
C GLY A 112 -23.59 18.53 18.96
N ALA A 113 -23.49 19.29 20.04
CA ALA A 113 -22.21 19.76 20.58
C ALA A 113 -21.34 18.60 21.06
N LEU A 114 -21.93 17.65 21.78
CA LEU A 114 -21.25 16.47 22.31
C LEU A 114 -20.78 15.55 21.18
N LEU A 115 -21.65 15.31 20.19
CA LEU A 115 -21.33 14.56 18.98
C LEU A 115 -20.21 15.23 18.19
N THR A 116 -20.29 16.53 17.96
CA THR A 116 -19.24 17.28 17.25
C THR A 116 -17.93 17.24 18.03
N TYR A 117 -17.97 17.36 19.36
CA TYR A 117 -16.78 17.30 20.21
C TYR A 117 -16.10 15.92 20.15
N TYR A 118 -16.88 14.83 20.25
CA TYR A 118 -16.36 13.47 20.23
C TYR A 118 -15.95 12.99 18.83
N LEU A 119 -16.66 13.43 17.79
CA LEU A 119 -16.31 13.10 16.41
C LEU A 119 -15.20 13.99 15.84
N THR A 120 -14.85 15.11 16.48
CA THR A 120 -13.72 15.94 16.04
C THR A 120 -12.42 15.20 16.31
N PRO A 121 -11.68 14.79 15.27
CA PRO A 121 -10.41 14.08 15.45
C PRO A 121 -9.40 14.95 16.18
N SER A 122 -8.70 14.36 17.14
CA SER A 122 -7.78 15.10 18.03
C SER A 122 -6.54 15.60 17.30
N ARG A 123 -6.10 14.95 16.21
CA ARG A 123 -5.03 15.37 15.31
C ARG A 123 -5.27 14.82 13.90
N PHE A 124 -5.36 15.69 12.90
CA PHE A 124 -5.29 15.29 11.50
C PHE A 124 -3.82 15.25 11.11
N VAL A 125 -3.27 14.05 10.96
CA VAL A 125 -2.02 13.87 10.21
C VAL A 125 -2.43 13.72 8.76
N ALA A 126 -1.93 14.59 7.90
CA ALA A 126 -2.21 14.48 6.47
C ALA A 126 -1.59 13.17 5.94
N ALA A 127 -2.28 12.49 5.03
CA ALA A 127 -1.89 11.17 4.53
C ALA A 127 -0.45 11.17 3.97
N ASP A 128 -0.04 12.29 3.37
CA ASP A 128 1.32 12.49 2.84
C ASP A 128 2.41 12.47 3.93
N VAL A 129 2.10 12.91 5.15
CA VAL A 129 3.05 12.80 6.28
C VAL A 129 3.21 11.34 6.70
N GLY A 130 2.11 10.59 6.77
CA GLY A 130 2.15 9.15 7.05
C GLY A 130 2.95 8.39 6.00
N GLU A 131 2.69 8.68 4.71
CA GLU A 131 3.42 8.10 3.58
C GLU A 131 4.93 8.40 3.65
N ARG A 132 5.32 9.64 3.95
CA ARG A 132 6.74 10.02 4.05
C ARG A 132 7.47 9.31 5.19
N VAL A 133 6.83 9.22 6.37
CA VAL A 133 7.42 8.51 7.52
C VAL A 133 7.57 7.02 7.23
N TYR A 134 6.53 6.41 6.64
CA TYR A 134 6.57 5.02 6.19
C TYR A 134 7.70 4.81 5.17
N THR A 135 7.74 5.63 4.11
CA THR A 135 8.76 5.55 3.04
C THR A 135 10.17 5.61 3.59
N ALA A 136 10.46 6.54 4.50
CA ALA A 136 11.79 6.65 5.10
C ALA A 136 12.12 5.42 5.96
N SER A 137 11.15 4.90 6.71
CA SER A 137 11.36 3.74 7.58
C SER A 137 11.59 2.46 6.77
N THR A 138 10.80 2.24 5.71
CA THR A 138 10.93 1.03 4.89
C THR A 138 12.14 1.06 3.97
N ALA A 139 12.58 2.25 3.53
CA ALA A 139 13.85 2.38 2.83
C ALA A 139 15.04 1.93 3.70
N ASN A 140 15.03 2.24 5.00
CA ASN A 140 16.09 1.78 5.92
C ASN A 140 16.06 0.25 6.10
N VAL A 141 14.87 -0.34 6.27
CA VAL A 141 14.74 -1.79 6.45
C VAL A 141 15.11 -2.54 5.17
N ALA A 142 14.70 -2.04 4.00
CA ALA A 142 15.11 -2.59 2.72
C ALA A 142 16.64 -2.55 2.55
N ALA A 143 17.28 -1.41 2.85
CA ALA A 143 18.74 -1.29 2.80
C ALA A 143 19.46 -2.25 3.76
N ILE A 144 18.90 -2.50 4.95
CA ILE A 144 19.42 -3.53 5.87
C ILE A 144 19.27 -4.92 5.26
N GLY A 145 18.13 -5.22 4.64
CA GLY A 145 17.90 -6.49 3.96
C GLY A 145 18.90 -6.73 2.84
N ASP A 146 19.16 -5.71 2.02
CA ASP A 146 20.14 -5.75 0.93
C ASP A 146 21.57 -6.00 1.46
N GLU A 147 21.99 -5.28 2.51
CA GLU A 147 23.31 -5.44 3.13
C GLU A 147 23.49 -6.83 3.77
N LEU A 148 22.43 -7.38 4.36
CA LEU A 148 22.41 -8.72 4.91
C LEU A 148 22.26 -9.81 3.83
N GLY A 149 22.08 -9.44 2.55
CA GLY A 149 21.89 -10.39 1.46
C GLY A 149 20.62 -11.22 1.60
N LEU A 150 19.56 -10.62 2.15
CA LEU A 150 18.26 -11.29 2.28
C LEU A 150 17.58 -11.46 0.93
N ARG A 151 16.68 -12.43 0.86
CA ARG A 151 15.80 -12.61 -0.29
C ARG A 151 14.70 -11.54 -0.29
N ASP A 152 14.16 -11.28 -1.47
CA ASP A 152 12.93 -10.49 -1.64
C ASP A 152 11.66 -11.31 -1.35
N GLU A 153 11.82 -12.49 -0.75
CA GLU A 153 10.73 -13.35 -0.33
C GLU A 153 10.21 -12.93 1.05
N ARG A 154 8.89 -12.85 1.17
CA ARG A 154 8.19 -12.36 2.36
C ARG A 154 7.25 -13.46 2.84
N VAL A 155 7.49 -13.99 4.03
CA VAL A 155 6.70 -15.08 4.61
C VAL A 155 6.05 -14.61 5.90
N TYR A 156 4.72 -14.58 5.95
CA TYR A 156 3.98 -14.19 7.13
C TYR A 156 3.67 -15.44 7.96
N LEU A 157 4.21 -15.49 9.17
CA LEU A 157 4.07 -16.60 10.09
C LEU A 157 2.96 -16.30 11.09
N PRO A 158 1.88 -17.10 11.16
CA PRO A 158 0.86 -16.94 12.18
C PRO A 158 1.46 -17.19 13.56
N GLY A 159 0.88 -16.57 14.59
CA GLY A 159 1.37 -16.76 15.95
C GLY A 159 0.35 -16.47 17.04
N GLU A 160 0.67 -16.90 18.25
CA GLU A 160 -0.17 -16.69 19.44
C GLU A 160 -0.03 -15.26 20.00
N THR A 161 1.17 -14.68 19.84
CA THR A 161 1.53 -13.38 20.42
C THR A 161 1.15 -12.18 19.54
N ALA A 162 1.13 -12.40 18.23
CA ALA A 162 0.70 -11.44 17.22
C ALA A 162 0.00 -12.21 16.09
N PRO A 163 -1.00 -11.61 15.42
CA PRO A 163 -1.74 -12.28 14.35
C PRO A 163 -0.84 -12.94 13.31
N ALA A 164 0.22 -12.23 12.90
CA ALA A 164 1.36 -12.82 12.21
C ALA A 164 2.62 -11.96 12.36
N ARG A 165 3.79 -12.57 12.13
CA ARG A 165 5.11 -11.92 12.03
C ARG A 165 5.66 -12.07 10.61
N LEU A 166 6.43 -11.09 10.14
CA LEU A 166 7.06 -11.13 8.82
C LEU A 166 8.45 -11.77 8.93
N TYR A 167 8.65 -12.90 8.27
CA TYR A 167 9.94 -13.54 8.09
C TYR A 167 10.50 -13.26 6.69
N VAL A 168 11.79 -12.89 6.64
CA VAL A 168 12.54 -12.66 5.40
C VAL A 168 13.81 -13.52 5.44
N PRO A 169 13.89 -14.60 4.64
CA PRO A 169 15.00 -15.54 4.68
C PRO A 169 16.25 -14.99 3.97
N GLN A 170 17.42 -15.45 4.39
CA GLN A 170 18.68 -15.18 3.69
C GLN A 170 18.95 -16.19 2.56
N HIS A 171 18.50 -17.44 2.71
CA HIS A 171 18.76 -18.53 1.78
C HIS A 171 17.48 -18.99 1.07
N ALA A 172 17.62 -19.66 -0.08
CA ALA A 172 16.45 -20.21 -0.80
C ALA A 172 15.85 -21.41 -0.07
N ASP A 173 16.72 -22.27 0.42
CA ASP A 173 16.35 -23.41 1.25
C ASP A 173 16.43 -22.96 2.69
N TYR A 174 15.28 -22.89 3.36
CA TYR A 174 15.17 -22.48 4.74
C TYR A 174 14.08 -23.26 5.47
N SER A 175 14.23 -23.34 6.78
CA SER A 175 13.21 -23.74 7.74
C SER A 175 12.57 -22.49 8.34
N LEU A 176 11.31 -22.61 8.76
CA LEU A 176 10.62 -21.51 9.42
C LEU A 176 11.12 -21.35 10.85
N PRO A 177 11.47 -20.13 11.30
CA PRO A 177 11.88 -19.90 12.67
C PRO A 177 10.71 -20.08 13.65
N ASP A 178 11.04 -20.32 14.93
CA ASP A 178 10.06 -20.23 16.03
C ASP A 178 9.48 -18.81 16.09
N GLU A 179 8.16 -18.68 16.22
CA GLU A 179 7.46 -17.41 16.37
C GLU A 179 7.97 -16.55 17.55
N ARG A 180 8.65 -17.14 18.54
CA ARG A 180 9.22 -16.45 19.71
C ARG A 180 10.67 -15.98 19.48
N ALA A 181 11.25 -16.25 18.31
CA ALA A 181 12.60 -15.82 18.00
C ALA A 181 12.73 -14.28 17.96
N GLY A 182 13.95 -13.79 18.23
CA GLY A 182 14.27 -12.38 18.12
C GLY A 182 14.21 -11.86 16.66
N PRO A 183 14.33 -10.55 16.45
CA PRO A 183 14.21 -9.95 15.12
C PRO A 183 15.33 -10.34 14.14
N ILE A 184 16.48 -10.79 14.65
CA ILE A 184 17.58 -11.34 13.87
C ILE A 184 17.65 -12.84 14.19
N VAL A 185 17.36 -13.67 13.19
CA VAL A 185 17.44 -15.13 13.31
C VAL A 185 18.81 -15.57 12.80
N VAL A 186 19.56 -16.28 13.64
CA VAL A 186 20.96 -16.62 13.39
C VAL A 186 21.21 -18.12 13.23
N ASP A 187 20.19 -18.95 13.43
CA ASP A 187 20.25 -20.38 13.20
C ASP A 187 20.50 -20.66 11.71
N ASP A 188 21.38 -21.60 11.39
CA ASP A 188 21.90 -21.75 10.03
C ASP A 188 20.79 -22.10 9.01
N ASP A 189 19.80 -22.90 9.42
CA ASP A 189 18.71 -23.32 8.55
C ASP A 189 17.55 -22.30 8.47
N SER A 190 17.52 -21.27 9.31
CA SER A 190 16.43 -20.26 9.34
C SER A 190 16.96 -18.83 9.43
N ARG A 191 18.20 -18.62 8.96
CA ARG A 191 18.90 -17.35 9.01
C ARG A 191 18.15 -16.29 8.21
N GLY A 192 17.84 -15.17 8.87
CA GLY A 192 17.01 -14.12 8.27
C GLY A 192 16.56 -13.07 9.29
N LEU A 193 15.52 -12.32 8.93
CA LEU A 193 14.85 -11.36 9.82
C LEU A 193 13.45 -11.83 10.16
N LEU A 194 13.05 -11.69 11.43
CA LEU A 194 11.69 -11.96 11.90
C LEU A 194 11.09 -10.70 12.55
N LEU A 195 10.39 -9.91 11.75
CA LEU A 195 9.92 -8.58 12.10
C LEU A 195 8.45 -8.61 12.54
N GLU A 196 8.03 -7.54 13.21
CA GLU A 196 6.59 -7.26 13.35
C GLU A 196 6.03 -6.87 11.99
N ALA A 197 4.92 -7.50 11.59
CA ALA A 197 4.26 -7.17 10.34
C ALA A 197 3.43 -5.90 10.50
N THR A 198 3.59 -4.94 9.59
CA THR A 198 2.81 -3.70 9.52
C THR A 198 1.31 -3.99 9.52
N GLY A 199 0.89 -5.02 8.79
CA GLY A 199 -0.48 -5.49 8.72
C GLY A 199 -1.05 -6.00 10.05
N ALA A 200 -0.21 -6.42 11.01
CA ALA A 200 -0.69 -6.93 12.30
C ALA A 200 -1.40 -5.85 13.13
N GLU A 201 -0.92 -4.61 13.08
CA GLU A 201 -1.57 -3.48 13.77
C GLU A 201 -2.87 -3.04 13.10
N LEU A 202 -3.01 -3.27 11.79
CA LEU A 202 -4.25 -3.06 11.05
C LEU A 202 -5.24 -4.20 11.27
N PHE A 203 -4.75 -5.43 11.41
CA PHE A 203 -5.58 -6.61 11.55
C PHE A 203 -6.36 -6.63 12.88
N ARG A 204 -5.73 -6.25 14.00
CA ARG A 204 -6.40 -6.23 15.32
C ARG A 204 -7.69 -5.39 15.37
N PRO A 205 -7.73 -4.13 14.89
CA PRO A 205 -8.97 -3.36 14.85
C PRO A 205 -9.97 -3.86 13.80
N PHE A 206 -9.50 -4.49 12.72
CA PHE A 206 -10.37 -5.15 11.74
C PHE A 206 -11.13 -6.31 12.38
N GLU A 207 -10.41 -7.25 12.99
CA GLU A 207 -11.00 -8.42 13.64
C GLU A 207 -11.99 -8.01 14.73
N ARG A 208 -11.65 -7.00 15.55
CA ARG A 208 -12.55 -6.46 16.58
C ARG A 208 -13.82 -5.81 16.04
N ALA A 209 -13.84 -5.38 14.78
CA ALA A 209 -14.99 -4.74 14.16
C ALA A 209 -15.91 -5.74 13.44
N LEU A 210 -15.48 -6.99 13.23
CA LEU A 210 -16.28 -8.02 12.59
C LEU A 210 -17.55 -8.31 13.42
N THR A 211 -18.67 -8.48 12.71
CA THR A 211 -19.96 -8.84 13.33
C THR A 211 -20.08 -10.35 13.60
N GLY A 212 -19.05 -11.13 13.25
CA GLY A 212 -18.93 -12.56 13.48
C GLY A 212 -17.46 -12.95 13.53
N ASP A 213 -17.20 -14.26 13.47
CA ASP A 213 -15.83 -14.77 13.49
C ASP A 213 -15.11 -14.52 12.16
N LEU A 214 -13.78 -14.46 12.24
CA LEU A 214 -12.92 -14.48 11.07
C LEU A 214 -13.13 -15.80 10.32
N ALA A 215 -13.28 -15.72 9.00
CA ALA A 215 -13.47 -16.92 8.19
C ALA A 215 -12.18 -17.76 8.11
N ALA A 216 -12.31 -19.08 8.27
CA ALA A 216 -11.22 -20.04 8.09
C ALA A 216 -11.12 -20.56 6.64
N ASP A 217 -12.16 -20.36 5.83
CA ASP A 217 -12.15 -20.74 4.42
C ASP A 217 -11.56 -19.61 3.54
N PRO A 218 -10.69 -19.91 2.56
CA PRO A 218 -9.98 -18.87 1.80
C PRO A 218 -10.86 -17.84 1.07
N ALA A 219 -11.97 -18.27 0.47
CA ALA A 219 -12.84 -17.38 -0.30
C ALA A 219 -13.62 -16.37 0.57
N PRO A 220 -14.35 -16.78 1.62
CA PRO A 220 -14.99 -15.82 2.52
C PRO A 220 -13.96 -14.99 3.30
N LEU A 221 -12.78 -15.53 3.61
CA LEU A 221 -11.69 -14.76 4.22
C LEU A 221 -11.21 -13.64 3.29
N ALA A 222 -10.97 -13.94 2.01
CA ALA A 222 -10.58 -12.94 1.02
C ALA A 222 -11.63 -11.82 0.89
N ALA A 223 -12.92 -12.17 0.91
CA ALA A 223 -14.00 -11.18 0.88
C ALA A 223 -13.96 -10.28 2.13
N GLN A 224 -13.86 -10.85 3.32
CA GLN A 224 -13.76 -10.07 4.57
C GLN A 224 -12.54 -9.12 4.55
N LEU A 225 -11.38 -9.59 4.08
CA LEU A 225 -10.17 -8.79 4.02
C LEU A 225 -10.26 -7.67 2.97
N THR A 226 -10.78 -7.95 1.78
CA THR A 226 -10.96 -6.93 0.74
C THR A 226 -11.96 -5.85 1.15
N ASP A 227 -13.07 -6.24 1.79
CA ASP A 227 -14.02 -5.30 2.40
C ASP A 227 -13.35 -4.45 3.48
N GLY A 228 -12.57 -5.06 4.38
CA GLY A 228 -11.83 -4.32 5.42
C GLY A 228 -10.85 -3.31 4.83
N LEU A 229 -10.15 -3.68 3.76
CA LEU A 229 -9.17 -2.83 3.09
C LEU A 229 -9.80 -1.56 2.49
N VAL A 230 -10.96 -1.71 1.83
CA VAL A 230 -11.65 -0.63 1.12
C VAL A 230 -12.57 0.16 2.05
N GLU A 231 -13.43 -0.53 2.79
CA GLU A 231 -14.53 0.10 3.53
C GLU A 231 -14.12 0.54 4.95
N GLN A 232 -13.29 -0.24 5.64
CA GLN A 232 -12.90 0.09 7.03
C GLN A 232 -11.69 1.01 7.08
N PHE A 233 -10.66 0.74 6.27
CA PHE A 233 -9.41 1.49 6.33
C PHE A 233 -9.22 2.47 5.17
N GLU A 234 -10.02 2.38 4.12
CA GLU A 234 -9.90 3.23 2.92
C GLU A 234 -8.46 3.28 2.37
N LEU A 235 -7.74 2.14 2.43
CA LEU A 235 -6.33 2.05 2.01
C LEU A 235 -6.20 1.93 0.49
N ALA A 236 -7.26 1.49 -0.19
CA ALA A 236 -7.38 1.40 -1.63
C ALA A 236 -8.78 1.82 -2.05
N ARG A 237 -8.94 2.32 -3.27
CA ARG A 237 -10.26 2.62 -3.84
C ARG A 237 -11.05 1.36 -4.15
N SER A 238 -10.38 0.32 -4.62
CA SER A 238 -10.98 -0.98 -4.88
C SER A 238 -10.00 -2.10 -4.65
N ALA A 239 -10.54 -3.25 -4.25
CA ALA A 239 -9.83 -4.50 -4.10
C ALA A 239 -10.75 -5.65 -4.53
N GLU A 240 -10.32 -6.43 -5.51
CA GLU A 240 -11.07 -7.58 -6.03
C GLU A 240 -10.25 -8.84 -5.82
N SER A 241 -10.86 -9.89 -5.25
CA SER A 241 -10.17 -11.16 -4.98
C SER A 241 -10.53 -12.23 -6.02
N ASP A 242 -9.50 -12.94 -6.47
CA ASP A 242 -9.59 -14.20 -7.20
C ASP A 242 -8.94 -15.28 -6.34
N VAL A 243 -9.73 -16.26 -5.90
CA VAL A 243 -9.30 -17.27 -4.95
C VAL A 243 -9.33 -18.64 -5.60
N ASP A 244 -8.16 -19.27 -5.63
CA ASP A 244 -7.96 -20.64 -6.05
C ASP A 244 -7.51 -21.44 -4.83
N ALA A 245 -8.48 -21.78 -3.98
CA ALA A 245 -8.24 -22.60 -2.79
C ALA A 245 -7.68 -23.98 -3.18
N GLY A 246 -8.09 -24.46 -4.35
CA GLY A 246 -7.57 -25.67 -4.97
C GLY A 246 -6.10 -25.59 -5.32
N ASP A 247 -5.54 -24.38 -5.50
CA ASP A 247 -4.09 -24.10 -5.67
C ASP A 247 -3.37 -23.60 -4.41
N GLY A 248 -4.09 -23.33 -3.32
CA GLY A 248 -3.51 -22.66 -2.13
C GLY A 248 -3.12 -21.21 -2.42
N ARG A 249 -3.91 -20.51 -3.25
CA ARG A 249 -3.59 -19.18 -3.77
C ARG A 249 -4.80 -18.24 -3.66
N ALA A 250 -4.55 -17.00 -3.29
CA ALA A 250 -5.47 -15.88 -3.49
C ALA A 250 -4.72 -14.72 -4.13
N THR A 251 -5.26 -14.16 -5.20
CA THR A 251 -4.73 -12.97 -5.87
C THR A 251 -5.73 -11.83 -5.71
N ILE A 252 -5.27 -10.70 -5.20
CA ILE A 252 -6.07 -9.50 -4.94
C ILE A 252 -5.60 -8.41 -5.88
N ALA A 253 -6.49 -7.97 -6.76
CA ALA A 253 -6.28 -6.84 -7.65
C ALA A 253 -6.61 -5.53 -6.91
N VAL A 254 -5.64 -4.62 -6.80
CA VAL A 254 -5.74 -3.39 -6.01
C VAL A 254 -5.62 -2.17 -6.92
N SER A 255 -6.49 -1.18 -6.72
CA SER A 255 -6.43 0.11 -7.45
C SER A 255 -6.41 1.32 -6.51
N ASP A 256 -5.66 2.34 -6.91
CA ASP A 256 -5.52 3.64 -6.25
C ASP A 256 -5.16 3.50 -4.76
N SER A 257 -3.94 3.05 -4.50
CA SER A 257 -3.43 2.91 -3.13
C SER A 257 -3.20 4.26 -2.46
N ALA A 258 -3.63 4.37 -1.21
CA ALA A 258 -3.42 5.56 -0.38
C ALA A 258 -1.95 5.77 0.06
N PHE A 259 -1.10 4.74 0.01
CA PHE A 259 0.29 4.76 0.53
C PHE A 259 1.37 4.65 -0.56
N GLY A 260 1.02 5.01 -1.80
CA GLY A 260 1.93 4.96 -2.94
C GLY A 260 2.13 3.54 -3.49
N PRO A 261 3.28 3.27 -4.15
CA PRO A 261 3.61 1.93 -4.67
C PRO A 261 3.57 0.86 -3.58
N ILE A 262 2.84 -0.23 -3.83
CA ILE A 262 2.56 -1.25 -2.81
C ILE A 262 3.61 -2.35 -2.73
N ASP A 263 4.58 -2.37 -3.66
CA ASP A 263 5.73 -3.29 -3.72
C ASP A 263 6.84 -2.96 -2.72
N ARG A 264 6.73 -1.83 -2.02
CA ARG A 264 7.64 -1.43 -0.94
C ARG A 264 7.66 -2.46 0.18
N PHE A 265 8.79 -2.53 0.89
CA PHE A 265 8.98 -3.47 2.00
C PHE A 265 7.84 -3.38 3.02
N ASP A 266 7.15 -4.50 3.24
CA ASP A 266 6.05 -4.64 4.20
C ASP A 266 4.98 -3.53 4.10
N HIS A 267 4.54 -3.24 2.87
CA HIS A 267 3.51 -2.23 2.62
C HIS A 267 2.18 -2.54 3.33
N PRO A 268 1.48 -1.52 3.90
CA PRO A 268 0.27 -1.73 4.69
C PRO A 268 -0.79 -2.62 4.03
N ILE A 269 -1.00 -2.46 2.73
CA ILE A 269 -1.99 -3.24 1.96
C ILE A 269 -1.63 -4.72 1.87
N PRO A 270 -0.54 -5.11 1.19
CA PRO A 270 -0.20 -6.53 1.05
C PRO A 270 0.16 -7.18 2.40
N SER A 271 0.73 -6.42 3.34
CA SER A 271 0.98 -6.89 4.71
C SER A 271 -0.31 -7.22 5.44
N PHE A 272 -1.34 -6.35 5.37
CA PHE A 272 -2.65 -6.62 5.97
C PHE A 272 -3.31 -7.88 5.37
N LEU A 273 -3.27 -8.02 4.03
CA LEU A 273 -3.79 -9.20 3.35
C LEU A 273 -3.07 -10.48 3.79
N ALA A 274 -1.74 -10.48 3.78
CA ALA A 274 -0.94 -11.65 4.14
C ALA A 274 -1.09 -12.03 5.62
N VAL A 275 -1.14 -11.04 6.53
CA VAL A 275 -1.44 -11.26 7.94
C VAL A 275 -2.84 -11.85 8.12
N GLY A 276 -3.83 -11.33 7.38
CA GLY A 276 -5.20 -11.82 7.45
C GLY A 276 -5.34 -13.26 6.99
N PHE A 277 -4.70 -13.63 5.87
CA PHE A 277 -4.64 -15.02 5.43
C PHE A 277 -3.87 -15.90 6.40
N ALA A 278 -2.73 -15.44 6.93
CA ALA A 278 -1.95 -16.24 7.86
C ALA A 278 -2.72 -16.52 9.15
N ALA A 279 -3.36 -15.49 9.71
CA ALA A 279 -4.17 -15.60 10.92
C ALA A 279 -5.43 -16.45 10.70
N GLY A 280 -6.17 -16.23 9.61
CA GLY A 280 -7.42 -16.95 9.35
C GLY A 280 -7.23 -18.40 8.92
N LEU A 281 -6.17 -18.70 8.17
CA LEU A 281 -5.85 -20.07 7.75
C LEU A 281 -4.96 -20.81 8.75
N GLU A 282 -4.46 -20.12 9.78
CA GLU A 282 -3.47 -20.59 10.75
C GLU A 282 -2.24 -21.24 10.09
N ARG A 283 -1.80 -20.66 8.96
CA ARG A 283 -0.69 -21.18 8.14
C ARG A 283 0.27 -20.09 7.69
N PRO A 284 1.56 -20.43 7.46
CA PRO A 284 2.49 -19.52 6.81
C PRO A 284 1.99 -19.09 5.42
N VAL A 285 2.07 -17.80 5.14
CA VAL A 285 1.65 -17.21 3.86
C VAL A 285 2.85 -16.56 3.18
N ARG A 286 3.19 -17.01 1.97
CA ARG A 286 4.16 -16.36 1.08
C ARG A 286 3.47 -15.27 0.29
N LEU A 287 4.12 -14.12 0.18
CA LEU A 287 3.58 -12.94 -0.48
C LEU A 287 4.37 -12.60 -1.75
N GLU A 288 3.65 -12.43 -2.84
CA GLU A 288 4.17 -11.94 -4.11
C GLU A 288 3.39 -10.72 -4.58
N ILE A 289 4.09 -9.74 -5.13
CA ILE A 289 3.51 -8.49 -5.61
C ILE A 289 3.98 -8.28 -7.05
N ALA A 290 3.04 -8.01 -7.95
CA ALA A 290 3.30 -7.72 -9.35
C ALA A 290 2.53 -6.47 -9.78
N PRO A 291 3.05 -5.70 -10.76
CA PRO A 291 2.24 -4.67 -11.40
C PRO A 291 1.02 -5.32 -12.08
N GLY A 292 -0.11 -4.64 -12.02
CA GLY A 292 -1.34 -5.07 -12.68
C GLY A 292 -1.41 -4.63 -14.14
N ASP A 293 -2.63 -4.63 -14.68
CA ASP A 293 -2.95 -4.23 -16.06
C ASP A 293 -3.90 -3.02 -16.07
N ASP A 294 -4.58 -2.76 -17.19
CA ASP A 294 -5.52 -1.64 -17.30
C ASP A 294 -6.71 -1.70 -16.30
N ARG A 295 -6.95 -2.85 -15.65
CA ARG A 295 -8.06 -3.05 -14.71
C ARG A 295 -7.68 -2.81 -13.26
N ALA A 296 -6.39 -2.93 -12.91
CA ALA A 296 -5.90 -2.73 -11.56
C ALA A 296 -4.42 -2.33 -11.59
N ASP A 297 -4.03 -1.45 -10.67
CA ASP A 297 -2.65 -0.95 -10.63
C ASP A 297 -1.66 -2.04 -10.18
N TRP A 298 -2.10 -2.94 -9.29
CA TRP A 298 -1.26 -3.97 -8.68
C TRP A 298 -2.01 -5.29 -8.44
N LEU A 299 -1.26 -6.39 -8.44
CA LEU A 299 -1.71 -7.72 -8.07
C LEU A 299 -0.94 -8.20 -6.84
N VAL A 300 -1.65 -8.49 -5.76
CA VAL A 300 -1.10 -9.04 -4.52
C VAL A 300 -1.48 -10.52 -4.44
N THR A 301 -0.51 -11.42 -4.49
CA THR A 301 -0.76 -12.86 -4.43
C THR A 301 -0.27 -13.43 -3.09
N CYS A 302 -1.20 -14.00 -2.33
CA CYS A 302 -0.92 -14.76 -1.11
C CYS A 302 -0.96 -16.26 -1.45
N ARG A 303 0.10 -16.98 -1.08
CA ARG A 303 0.22 -18.43 -1.25
C ARG A 303 0.43 -19.14 0.08
N TRP A 304 -0.21 -20.28 0.26
CA TRP A 304 -0.05 -21.12 1.44
C TRP A 304 0.03 -22.59 1.04
N ASP A 305 0.73 -23.37 1.87
CA ASP A 305 0.84 -24.80 1.67
C ASP A 305 -0.48 -25.48 2.07
N ARG A 306 -0.95 -26.41 1.23
CA ARG A 306 -2.15 -27.19 1.52
C ARG A 306 -1.84 -28.24 2.57
N GLU A 307 -2.86 -28.61 3.34
CA GLU A 307 -2.79 -29.84 4.10
C GLU A 307 -2.89 -30.95 3.05
N THR A 308 -1.77 -31.63 2.81
CA THR A 308 -1.84 -32.96 2.20
C THR A 308 -2.61 -33.84 3.17
N ASP A 309 -3.83 -34.20 2.82
CA ASP A 309 -4.57 -35.25 3.51
C ASP A 309 -3.67 -36.50 3.51
N PRO A 310 -3.40 -37.14 4.66
CA PRO A 310 -2.49 -38.29 4.75
C PRO A 310 -2.95 -39.55 3.99
N GLU A 311 -3.97 -39.47 3.14
CA GLU A 311 -4.53 -40.60 2.39
C GLU A 311 -3.78 -40.87 1.06
N ASP A 312 -2.95 -39.96 0.55
CA ASP A 312 -2.22 -40.17 -0.73
C ASP A 312 -0.86 -40.87 -0.60
N GLU A 313 -0.33 -41.09 0.62
CA GLU A 313 0.93 -41.84 0.83
C GLU A 313 0.74 -43.37 0.92
N THR A 314 -0.49 -43.87 1.07
CA THR A 314 -0.74 -45.32 1.20
C THR A 314 -1.01 -46.05 -0.13
N ALA A 315 -1.14 -45.33 -1.25
CA ALA A 315 -1.39 -45.96 -2.56
C ALA A 315 -0.14 -46.35 -3.35
N ALA A 316 1.07 -45.93 -2.91
CA ALA A 316 2.32 -46.17 -3.64
C ALA A 316 3.31 -47.14 -2.96
N GLY A 317 3.00 -47.65 -1.76
CA GLY A 317 3.93 -48.45 -0.95
C GLY A 317 3.79 -49.98 -1.01
N ASP A 318 2.63 -50.53 -1.42
CA ASP A 318 2.34 -51.96 -1.29
C ASP A 318 2.43 -52.75 -2.61
N ALA A 319 3.52 -52.54 -3.37
CA ALA A 319 3.77 -53.33 -4.58
C ALA A 319 5.23 -53.76 -4.77
N GLU A 320 6.02 -53.94 -3.71
CA GLU A 320 7.32 -54.63 -3.86
C GLU A 320 7.84 -55.19 -2.52
N SER A 321 7.35 -56.37 -2.12
CA SER A 321 8.12 -57.36 -1.35
C SER A 321 7.24 -58.54 -0.94
N THR A 322 7.08 -59.54 -1.81
CA THR A 322 6.81 -60.93 -1.42
C THR A 322 7.10 -61.87 -2.60
N ALA A 323 8.38 -62.05 -2.93
CA ALA A 323 8.82 -63.15 -3.78
C ALA A 323 10.29 -63.48 -3.55
N ASP A 324 10.66 -63.89 -2.33
CA ASP A 324 11.82 -64.77 -2.15
C ASP A 324 11.84 -65.37 -0.73
N ALA A 325 11.17 -66.52 -0.57
CA ALA A 325 11.41 -67.45 0.55
C ALA A 325 10.68 -68.80 0.37
N GLU A 326 10.95 -69.58 -0.70
CA GLU A 326 10.80 -71.06 -0.62
C GLU A 326 11.46 -71.81 -1.79
N ALA A 327 12.78 -72.06 -1.73
CA ALA A 327 13.41 -73.15 -2.50
C ALA A 327 14.82 -73.48 -1.98
N ALA A 328 14.92 -74.18 -0.84
CA ALA A 328 16.10 -75.00 -0.53
C ALA A 328 15.75 -76.07 0.52
N VAL A 329 15.17 -77.18 0.05
CA VAL A 329 15.26 -78.48 0.72
C VAL A 329 16.31 -79.30 -0.01
N GLN A 330 17.49 -79.44 0.61
CA GLN A 330 18.31 -80.67 0.57
C GLN A 330 19.33 -80.65 1.70
#